data_AF-A0A2N0XE20-F1
#
_entry.id   AF-A0A2N0XE20-F1
#
_cell.length_a   1.000
_cell.length_b   1.000
_cell.length_c   1.000
_cell.angle_alpha   90.00
_cell.angle_beta   90.00
_cell.angle_gamma   90.00
#
_symmetry.space_group_name_H-M   'P 1'
#
loop_
_entity.id
_entity.type
_entity.pdbx_description
1 polymer ?
#
loop_
_entity_poly.entity_id
_entity_poly.type
_entity_poly.pdbx_seq_one_letter_code
_entity_poly.pdbx_strand_id
1 'polypeptide(L)'
;MKKLNTLVSTEWLKIKGLGLVYLAVALGILIPLLGFIFQIFNPVFITPEELPYSVFESAITENFKAFTLFFLLLYIVIAANRIAQIDHKNNGWQLMETQPISKFQLYFSKYLVVLVLSFLCIISYLGSSILFSLLDYYIHPSEVKLLTFDTVWFLKTLIRSCIAVLGIAALQLCISVAFPGFIWAFLIGILGLIVNMFSLVQKQAFPYCPYNYLYILGKSPNIRSLSQFISYSEYLSIFWAIIFFIIGYFWYRGKSFKTAFLKNKKQITVSTAFILILAATFYILQKPKPYKSEGEGIVITGKLNTDLKIDSVKIFSKDFHKKIGSAAVKNGIFSWETKQQIPFDLYSFEFGTKKIDFMMGNGDRFDFNIYCNAVKMQYFLTTNRSAEQNHKNQEDGFGFEFTYAIDEQKYNDDPKKFYELAQSDWEKNIDRLT
;
A
#
# COMPACT_ATOMS: atom_id res chain seq x y z
N MET A 1 -33.51 5.88 -7.54
CA MET A 1 -32.41 6.78 -7.10
C MET A 1 -32.86 7.82 -6.07
N LYS A 2 -33.95 8.59 -6.28
CA LYS A 2 -34.43 9.59 -5.29
C LYS A 2 -34.56 9.06 -3.84
N LYS A 3 -35.18 7.88 -3.65
CA LYS A 3 -35.33 7.25 -2.32
C LYS A 3 -34.00 6.96 -1.61
N LEU A 4 -32.96 6.53 -2.34
CA LEU A 4 -31.65 6.23 -1.76
C LEU A 4 -30.93 7.50 -1.31
N ASN A 5 -31.00 8.56 -2.10
CA ASN A 5 -30.37 9.84 -1.74
C ASN A 5 -31.01 10.40 -0.46
N THR A 6 -32.35 10.41 -0.38
CA THR A 6 -33.07 10.80 0.83
C THR A 6 -32.63 9.96 2.03
N LEU A 7 -32.48 8.64 1.84
CA LEU A 7 -32.07 7.74 2.90
C LEU A 7 -30.64 8.00 3.38
N VAL A 8 -29.70 8.25 2.48
CA VAL A 8 -28.32 8.66 2.84
C VAL A 8 -28.34 9.98 3.60
N SER A 9 -29.13 10.96 3.16
CA SER A 9 -29.30 12.22 3.90
C SER A 9 -29.90 12.01 5.29
N THR A 10 -30.88 11.11 5.44
CA THR A 10 -31.45 10.76 6.75
C THR A 10 -30.42 10.09 7.65
N GLU A 11 -29.63 9.16 7.12
CA GLU A 11 -28.54 8.53 7.87
C GLU A 11 -27.46 9.55 8.26
N TRP A 12 -27.17 10.52 7.39
CA TRP A 12 -26.27 11.63 7.69
C TRP A 12 -26.80 12.52 8.83
N LEU A 13 -28.11 12.79 8.87
CA LEU A 13 -28.74 13.55 9.94
C LEU A 13 -28.63 12.82 11.29
N LYS A 14 -28.78 11.49 11.31
CA LYS A 14 -28.64 10.69 12.55
C LYS A 14 -27.27 10.82 13.19
N ILE A 15 -26.21 10.96 12.39
CA ILE A 15 -24.84 11.03 12.91
C ILE A 15 -24.38 12.44 13.28
N LYS A 16 -25.19 13.49 13.01
CA LYS A 16 -24.80 14.90 13.22
C LYS A 16 -24.42 15.19 14.67
N GLY A 17 -25.06 14.53 15.63
CA GLY A 17 -24.78 14.67 17.07
C GLY A 17 -23.66 13.78 17.61
N LEU A 18 -23.07 12.89 16.79
CA LEU A 18 -22.05 11.94 17.23
C LEU A 18 -20.61 12.47 17.14
N GLY A 19 -20.41 13.64 16.52
CA GLY A 19 -19.08 14.20 16.30
C GLY A 19 -18.19 13.41 15.33
N LEU A 20 -18.74 12.44 14.58
CA LEU A 20 -17.98 11.58 13.66
C LEU A 20 -17.25 12.35 12.56
N VAL A 21 -17.83 13.45 12.08
CA VAL A 21 -17.22 14.33 11.08
C VAL A 21 -15.98 15.00 11.66
N TYR A 22 -16.09 15.60 12.85
CA TYR A 22 -14.95 16.23 13.53
C TYR A 22 -13.87 15.22 13.88
N LEU A 23 -14.26 14.01 14.30
CA LEU A 23 -13.30 12.95 14.58
C LEU A 23 -12.56 12.49 13.31
N ALA A 24 -13.23 12.44 12.15
CA ALA A 24 -12.59 12.11 10.86
C ALA A 24 -11.50 13.13 10.54
N VAL A 25 -11.84 14.41 10.69
CA VAL A 25 -10.93 15.52 10.43
C VAL A 25 -9.76 15.50 11.42
N ALA A 26 -10.05 15.35 12.71
CA ALA A 26 -9.03 15.30 13.76
C ALA A 26 -8.05 14.14 13.57
N LEU A 27 -8.53 12.91 13.32
CA LEU A 27 -7.65 11.76 13.11
C LEU A 27 -6.89 11.82 11.78
N GLY A 28 -7.45 12.47 10.75
CA GLY A 28 -6.74 12.74 9.51
C GLY A 28 -5.60 13.76 9.70
N ILE A 29 -5.82 14.82 10.49
CA ILE A 29 -4.83 15.88 10.76
C ILE A 29 -3.70 15.41 11.69
N LEU A 30 -3.99 14.46 12.59
CA LEU A 30 -3.12 14.14 13.72
C LEU A 30 -1.71 13.72 13.30
N ILE A 31 -1.56 12.83 12.32
CA ILE A 31 -0.23 12.37 11.86
C ILE A 31 0.57 13.51 11.20
N PRO A 32 0.04 14.23 10.19
CA PRO A 32 0.73 15.38 9.61
C PRO A 32 1.11 16.44 10.63
N LEU A 33 0.22 16.72 11.59
CA LEU A 33 0.49 17.68 12.67
C LEU A 33 1.63 17.21 13.58
N LEU A 34 1.63 15.95 14.00
CA LEU A 34 2.70 15.39 14.84
C LEU A 34 4.05 15.41 14.11
N GLY A 35 4.07 15.06 12.82
CA GLY A 35 5.28 15.14 12.00
C GLY A 35 5.81 16.58 11.89
N PHE A 36 4.91 17.54 11.69
CA PHE A 36 5.26 18.96 11.65
C PHE A 36 5.80 19.48 12.98
N ILE A 37 5.13 19.16 14.10
CA ILE A 37 5.58 19.50 15.44
C ILE A 37 6.96 18.91 15.71
N PHE A 38 7.16 17.64 15.37
CA PHE A 38 8.46 16.97 15.53
C PHE A 38 9.57 17.69 14.75
N GLN A 39 9.29 18.11 13.51
CA GLN A 39 10.22 18.86 12.67
C GLN A 39 10.58 20.24 13.25
N ILE A 40 9.63 20.93 13.91
CA ILE A 40 9.90 22.21 14.59
C ILE A 40 10.86 22.02 15.77
N PHE A 41 10.63 20.99 16.58
CA PHE A 41 11.45 20.74 17.78
C PHE A 41 12.77 20.04 17.47
N ASN A 42 12.84 19.31 16.36
CA ASN A 42 14.02 18.57 15.92
C ASN A 42 14.25 18.87 14.43
N PRO A 43 14.68 20.10 14.08
CA PRO A 43 14.90 20.47 12.69
C PRO A 43 15.98 19.58 12.10
N VAL A 44 15.60 18.80 11.08
CA VAL A 44 16.56 18.01 10.31
C VAL A 44 17.42 18.98 9.50
N PHE A 45 18.73 18.97 9.75
CA PHE A 45 19.69 19.74 8.97
C PHE A 45 19.85 19.10 7.60
N ILE A 46 19.19 19.70 6.61
CA ILE A 46 19.25 19.28 5.22
C ILE A 46 20.56 19.80 4.63
N THR A 47 21.43 18.89 4.20
CA THR A 47 22.67 19.27 3.52
C THR A 47 22.37 19.63 2.04
N PRO A 48 23.14 20.53 1.43
CA PRO A 48 23.01 20.83 -0.01
C PRO A 48 23.24 19.60 -0.92
N GLU A 49 23.81 18.53 -0.38
CA GLU A 49 24.07 17.27 -1.07
C GLU A 49 22.85 16.34 -1.15
N GLU A 50 21.71 16.71 -0.57
CA GLU A 50 20.47 15.95 -0.70
C GLU A 50 19.86 16.06 -2.11
N LEU A 51 19.06 15.07 -2.49
CA LEU A 51 18.34 15.11 -3.76
C LEU A 51 17.20 16.12 -3.66
N PRO A 52 16.98 16.96 -4.68
CA PRO A 52 15.80 17.79 -4.74
C PRO A 52 14.52 16.94 -4.69
N TYR A 53 13.60 17.27 -3.80
CA TYR A 53 12.38 16.49 -3.58
C TYR A 53 11.15 17.39 -3.46
N SER A 54 9.99 16.85 -3.86
CA SER A 54 8.71 17.53 -3.63
C SER A 54 8.34 17.44 -2.16
N VAL A 55 8.19 18.59 -1.51
CA VAL A 55 7.76 18.66 -0.10
C VAL A 55 6.38 18.03 0.12
N PHE A 56 5.50 18.11 -0.89
CA PHE A 56 4.16 17.53 -0.82
C PHE A 56 4.19 16.01 -0.95
N GLU A 57 4.95 15.48 -1.92
CA GLU A 57 5.06 14.04 -2.16
C GLU A 57 5.72 13.32 -0.97
N SER A 58 6.82 13.90 -0.44
CA SER A 58 7.53 13.38 0.73
C SER A 58 6.62 13.36 1.96
N ALA A 59 5.98 14.49 2.31
CA ALA A 59 5.16 14.58 3.51
C ALA A 59 3.95 13.63 3.51
N ILE A 60 3.35 13.37 2.34
CA ILE A 60 2.31 12.36 2.18
C ILE A 60 2.93 10.96 2.27
N THR A 61 3.98 10.66 1.50
CA THR A 61 4.50 9.28 1.39
C THR A 61 5.08 8.76 2.71
N GLU A 62 5.83 9.58 3.45
CA GLU A 62 6.49 9.19 4.69
C GLU A 62 5.49 8.83 5.80
N ASN A 63 4.43 9.63 5.89
CA ASN A 63 3.39 9.48 6.91
C ASN A 63 2.28 8.49 6.53
N PHE A 64 2.21 8.11 5.25
CA PHE A 64 1.11 7.33 4.70
C PHE A 64 0.88 6.03 5.46
N LYS A 65 1.97 5.29 5.72
CA LYS A 65 1.92 3.99 6.37
C LYS A 65 1.35 4.08 7.79
N ALA A 66 1.76 5.06 8.59
CA ALA A 66 1.26 5.25 9.95
C ALA A 66 -0.23 5.64 9.95
N PHE A 67 -0.62 6.52 9.03
CA PHE A 67 -2.02 6.92 8.85
C PHE A 67 -2.91 5.73 8.46
N THR A 68 -2.55 4.99 7.41
CA THR A 68 -3.38 3.91 6.88
C THR A 68 -3.49 2.74 7.86
N LEU A 69 -2.38 2.36 8.50
CA LEU A 69 -2.33 1.20 9.40
C LEU A 69 -3.15 1.38 10.67
N PHE A 70 -3.11 2.59 11.23
CA PHE A 70 -3.61 2.84 12.57
C PHE A 70 -4.81 3.79 12.57
N PHE A 71 -4.61 5.06 12.20
CA PHE A 71 -5.62 6.10 12.36
C PHE A 71 -6.84 5.90 11.47
N LEU A 72 -6.63 5.53 10.21
CA LEU A 72 -7.70 5.27 9.26
C LEU A 72 -8.54 4.06 9.69
N LEU A 73 -7.88 2.95 10.07
CA LEU A 73 -8.58 1.76 10.56
C LEU A 73 -9.33 2.05 11.86
N LEU A 74 -8.69 2.70 12.83
CA LEU A 74 -9.32 3.10 14.09
C LEU A 74 -10.58 3.94 13.84
N TYR A 75 -10.50 4.90 12.92
CA TYR A 75 -11.64 5.72 12.55
C TYR A 75 -12.79 4.90 11.97
N ILE A 76 -12.51 4.00 11.03
CA ILE A 76 -13.54 3.14 10.42
C ILE A 76 -14.22 2.27 11.48
N VAL A 77 -13.44 1.71 12.42
CA VAL A 77 -13.93 0.94 13.57
C VAL A 77 -14.93 1.76 14.39
N ILE A 78 -14.58 3.00 14.73
CA ILE A 78 -15.45 3.89 15.51
C ILE A 78 -16.70 4.27 14.71
N ALA A 79 -16.53 4.70 13.45
CA ALA A 79 -17.62 5.22 12.63
C ALA A 79 -18.70 4.16 12.37
N ALA A 80 -18.31 2.97 11.88
CA ALA A 80 -19.25 1.90 11.58
C ALA A 80 -19.97 1.39 12.84
N ASN A 81 -19.27 1.31 13.97
CA ASN A 81 -19.86 0.87 15.23
C ASN A 81 -20.86 1.90 15.77
N ARG A 82 -20.51 3.20 15.78
CA ARG A 82 -21.42 4.27 16.21
C ARG A 82 -22.67 4.36 15.34
N ILE A 83 -22.54 4.19 14.02
CA ILE A 83 -23.66 4.19 13.08
C ILE A 83 -24.62 3.04 13.39
N ALA A 84 -24.13 1.81 13.52
CA ALA A 84 -25.00 0.67 13.85
C ALA A 84 -25.59 0.75 15.26
N GLN A 85 -24.83 1.29 16.22
CA GLN A 85 -25.24 1.39 17.62
C GLN A 85 -26.45 2.31 17.81
N ILE A 86 -26.57 3.41 17.04
CA ILE A 86 -27.75 4.29 17.10
C ILE A 86 -29.03 3.48 16.85
N ASP A 87 -29.02 2.64 15.82
CA ASP A 87 -30.20 1.87 15.46
C ASP A 87 -30.44 0.67 16.39
N HIS A 88 -29.39 0.09 16.97
CA HIS A 88 -29.53 -0.94 18.01
C HIS A 88 -30.13 -0.36 19.30
N LYS A 89 -29.62 0.78 19.78
CA LYS A 89 -30.09 1.38 21.05
C LYS A 89 -31.49 1.95 20.97
N ASN A 90 -31.85 2.57 19.84
CA ASN A 90 -33.11 3.29 19.70
C ASN A 90 -34.20 2.47 19.00
N ASN A 91 -34.03 1.15 18.86
CA ASN A 91 -34.87 0.29 18.03
C ASN A 91 -35.06 0.83 16.59
N GLY A 92 -34.08 1.59 16.09
CA GLY A 92 -34.12 2.27 14.80
C GLY A 92 -34.27 1.29 13.64
N TRP A 93 -33.71 0.08 13.77
CA TRP A 93 -33.87 -0.97 12.76
C TRP A 93 -35.33 -1.39 12.55
N GLN A 94 -36.13 -1.46 13.62
CA GLN A 94 -37.54 -1.84 13.52
C GLN A 94 -38.35 -0.70 12.90
N LEU A 95 -38.09 0.54 13.34
CA LEU A 95 -38.76 1.74 12.83
C LEU A 95 -38.47 1.97 11.34
N MET A 96 -37.24 1.73 10.88
CA MET A 96 -36.91 1.89 9.46
C MET A 96 -37.54 0.80 8.58
N GLU A 97 -37.78 -0.39 9.12
CA GLU A 97 -38.39 -1.51 8.38
C GLU A 97 -39.90 -1.34 8.18
N THR A 98 -40.58 -0.45 8.91
CA THR A 98 -42.00 -0.13 8.66
C THR A 98 -42.18 0.83 7.49
N GLN A 99 -41.11 1.50 7.05
CA GLN A 99 -41.17 2.41 5.92
C GLN A 99 -41.21 1.64 4.58
N PRO A 100 -41.82 2.20 3.52
CA PRO A 100 -41.89 1.58 2.19
C PRO A 100 -40.55 1.68 1.42
N ILE A 101 -39.49 1.17 2.05
CA ILE A 101 -38.09 1.19 1.62
C ILE A 101 -37.54 -0.24 1.70
N SER A 102 -36.70 -0.63 0.74
CA SER A 102 -36.13 -1.98 0.76
C SER A 102 -35.03 -2.11 1.82
N LYS A 103 -34.95 -3.28 2.48
CA LYS A 103 -33.88 -3.60 3.44
C LYS A 103 -32.48 -3.44 2.83
N PHE A 104 -32.35 -3.68 1.53
CA PHE A 104 -31.10 -3.46 0.81
C PHE A 104 -30.69 -1.98 0.82
N GLN A 105 -31.64 -1.07 0.51
CA GLN A 105 -31.37 0.37 0.54
C GLN A 105 -30.98 0.83 1.95
N LEU A 106 -31.65 0.31 3.00
CA LEU A 106 -31.32 0.59 4.41
C LEU A 106 -29.89 0.21 4.80
N TYR A 107 -29.45 -0.99 4.39
CA TYR A 107 -28.09 -1.43 4.67
C TYR A 107 -27.06 -0.66 3.82
N PHE A 108 -27.36 -0.48 2.53
CA PHE A 108 -26.47 0.20 1.59
C PHE A 108 -26.26 1.67 1.94
N SER A 109 -27.29 2.39 2.40
CA SER A 109 -27.13 3.78 2.83
C SER A 109 -26.17 3.94 4.00
N LYS A 110 -26.18 3.01 4.96
CA LYS A 110 -25.23 3.01 6.09
C LYS A 110 -23.81 2.78 5.63
N TYR A 111 -23.62 1.82 4.72
CA TYR A 111 -22.33 1.58 4.09
C TYR A 111 -21.81 2.84 3.38
N LEU A 112 -22.65 3.51 2.59
CA LEU A 112 -22.29 4.77 1.94
C LEU A 112 -21.90 5.86 2.94
N VAL A 113 -22.62 6.01 4.06
CA VAL A 113 -22.25 6.99 5.10
C VAL A 113 -20.90 6.65 5.73
N VAL A 114 -20.62 5.38 6.04
CA VAL A 114 -19.29 4.95 6.51
C VAL A 114 -18.20 5.29 5.49
N LEU A 115 -18.46 5.06 4.19
CA LEU A 115 -17.50 5.39 3.13
C LEU A 115 -17.25 6.90 3.02
N VAL A 116 -18.29 7.72 3.02
CA VAL A 116 -18.15 9.19 2.95
C VAL A 116 -17.33 9.71 4.12
N LEU A 117 -17.60 9.21 5.33
CA LEU A 117 -16.82 9.53 6.53
C LEU A 117 -15.35 9.09 6.40
N SER A 118 -15.11 7.90 5.86
CA SER A 118 -13.75 7.37 5.65
C SER A 118 -12.98 8.19 4.61
N PHE A 119 -13.64 8.60 3.52
CA PHE A 119 -13.07 9.47 2.50
C PHE A 119 -12.78 10.86 3.06
N LEU A 120 -13.64 11.40 3.92
CA LEU A 120 -13.37 12.65 4.62
C LEU A 120 -12.09 12.56 5.47
N CYS A 121 -11.88 11.45 6.17
CA CYS A 121 -10.66 11.20 6.93
C CYS A 121 -9.41 11.19 6.02
N ILE A 122 -9.48 10.50 4.88
CA ILE A 122 -8.40 10.46 3.87
C ILE A 122 -8.11 11.85 3.29
N ILE A 123 -9.15 12.59 2.89
CA ILE A 123 -9.02 13.95 2.35
C ILE A 123 -8.43 14.89 3.39
N SER A 124 -8.85 14.77 4.65
CA SER A 124 -8.30 15.55 5.75
C SER A 124 -6.82 15.27 5.98
N TYR A 125 -6.41 14.00 5.90
CA TYR A 125 -5.00 13.62 5.94
C TYR A 125 -4.20 14.22 4.79
N LEU A 126 -4.63 14.03 3.54
CA LEU A 126 -3.93 14.56 2.37
C LEU A 126 -3.86 16.09 2.37
N GLY A 127 -4.97 16.76 2.70
CA GLY A 127 -5.05 18.21 2.76
C GLY A 127 -4.16 18.80 3.87
N SER A 128 -4.14 18.16 5.05
CA SER A 128 -3.27 18.60 6.14
C SER A 128 -1.79 18.31 5.90
N SER A 129 -1.43 17.20 5.24
CA SER A 129 -0.06 16.96 4.77
C SER A 129 0.41 18.06 3.82
N ILE A 130 -0.43 18.49 2.88
CA ILE A 130 -0.10 19.61 1.98
C ILE A 130 0.06 20.92 2.78
N LEU A 131 -0.86 21.20 3.70
CA LEU A 131 -0.81 22.41 4.50
C LEU A 131 0.45 22.49 5.37
N PHE A 132 0.77 21.44 6.11
CA PHE A 132 1.91 21.44 7.02
C PHE A 132 3.26 21.36 6.31
N SER A 133 3.35 20.68 5.16
CA SER A 133 4.56 20.70 4.33
C SER A 133 4.80 22.08 3.72
N LEU A 134 3.74 22.80 3.34
CA LEU A 134 3.86 24.18 2.89
C LEU A 134 4.33 25.11 4.03
N LEU A 135 3.78 24.95 5.23
CA LEU A 135 4.24 25.70 6.41
C LEU A 135 5.70 25.40 6.74
N ASP A 136 6.11 24.13 6.73
CA ASP A 136 7.50 23.73 6.97
C ASP A 136 8.47 24.31 5.93
N TYR A 137 8.06 24.37 4.65
CA TYR A 137 8.85 24.99 3.60
C TYR A 137 9.17 26.47 3.91
N TYR A 138 8.20 27.24 4.41
CA TYR A 138 8.41 28.65 4.73
C TYR A 138 9.15 28.89 6.06
N ILE A 139 9.01 27.98 7.03
CA ILE A 139 9.72 28.08 8.33
C ILE A 139 11.18 27.64 8.17
N HIS A 140 11.42 26.57 7.41
CA HIS A 140 12.72 25.98 7.17
C HIS A 140 13.02 25.90 5.67
N PRO A 141 13.30 27.03 5.00
CA PRO A 141 13.60 27.05 3.58
C PRO A 141 14.92 26.32 3.30
N SER A 142 14.95 25.57 2.20
CA SER A 142 16.15 24.87 1.72
C SER A 142 16.09 24.73 0.20
N GLU A 143 17.24 24.79 -0.47
CA GLU A 143 17.34 24.75 -1.93
C GLU A 143 16.90 23.39 -2.52
N VAL A 144 17.00 22.32 -1.75
CA VAL A 144 16.56 20.97 -2.17
C VAL A 144 15.06 20.77 -2.04
N LYS A 145 14.35 21.64 -1.30
CA LYS A 145 12.90 21.56 -1.14
C LYS A 145 12.21 22.18 -2.36
N LEU A 146 11.49 21.36 -3.13
CA LEU A 146 10.77 21.81 -4.31
C LEU A 146 9.26 21.93 -4.04
N LEU A 147 8.67 23.04 -4.47
CA LEU A 147 7.22 23.26 -4.50
C LEU A 147 6.56 22.68 -5.76
N THR A 148 6.99 21.49 -6.18
CA THR A 148 6.42 20.79 -7.34
C THR A 148 5.23 19.93 -6.91
N PHE A 149 4.08 20.10 -7.55
CA PHE A 149 2.87 19.32 -7.26
C PHE A 149 2.46 18.47 -8.48
N ASP A 150 2.60 17.15 -8.36
CA ASP A 150 2.16 16.20 -9.38
C ASP A 150 0.68 15.82 -9.14
N THR A 151 -0.22 16.46 -9.89
CA THR A 151 -1.67 16.24 -9.76
C THR A 151 -2.08 14.81 -10.12
N VAL A 152 -1.41 14.18 -11.08
CA VAL A 152 -1.74 12.82 -11.52
C VAL A 152 -1.35 11.82 -10.44
N TRP A 153 -0.15 11.96 -9.88
CA TRP A 153 0.29 11.18 -8.72
C TRP A 153 -0.66 11.35 -7.54
N PHE A 154 -1.02 12.58 -7.20
CA PHE A 154 -1.91 12.88 -6.08
C PHE A 154 -3.30 12.23 -6.25
N LEU A 155 -3.92 12.40 -7.42
CA LEU A 155 -5.24 11.83 -7.70
C LEU A 155 -5.22 10.31 -7.66
N LYS A 156 -4.15 9.70 -8.21
CA LYS A 156 -3.94 8.26 -8.16
C LYS A 156 -3.81 7.76 -6.71
N THR A 157 -3.03 8.43 -5.87
CA THR A 157 -2.89 8.11 -4.43
C THR A 157 -4.24 8.23 -3.70
N LEU A 158 -5.00 9.30 -3.94
CA LEU A 158 -6.34 9.48 -3.36
C LEU A 158 -7.30 8.34 -3.75
N ILE A 159 -7.41 8.04 -5.06
CA ILE A 159 -8.30 6.98 -5.55
C ILE A 159 -7.90 5.63 -4.96
N ARG A 160 -6.59 5.33 -4.91
CA ARG A 160 -6.05 4.10 -4.34
C ARG A 160 -6.43 3.96 -2.86
N SER A 161 -6.28 5.01 -2.06
CA SER A 161 -6.70 5.02 -0.65
C SER A 161 -8.22 4.85 -0.48
N CYS A 162 -9.02 5.47 -1.35
CA CYS A 162 -10.48 5.30 -1.35
C CYS A 162 -10.91 3.87 -1.68
N ILE A 163 -10.29 3.23 -2.68
CA ILE A 163 -10.55 1.82 -3.01
C ILE A 163 -10.10 0.93 -1.85
N ALA A 164 -8.96 1.25 -1.24
CA ALA A 164 -8.46 0.49 -0.10
C ALA A 164 -9.47 0.48 1.05
N VAL A 165 -10.19 1.54 1.41
CA VAL A 165 -11.11 1.47 2.56
C VAL A 165 -12.39 0.67 2.36
N LEU A 166 -12.75 0.30 1.12
CA LEU A 166 -14.02 -0.36 0.80
C LEU A 166 -14.25 -1.65 1.59
N GLY A 167 -13.22 -2.50 1.68
CA GLY A 167 -13.26 -3.80 2.34
C GLY A 167 -13.50 -3.71 3.85
N ILE A 168 -12.67 -2.93 4.56
CA ILE A 168 -12.75 -2.75 6.01
C ILE A 168 -14.03 -2.02 6.42
N ALA A 169 -14.48 -1.03 5.63
CA ALA A 169 -15.76 -0.38 5.89
C ALA A 169 -16.92 -1.40 5.84
N ALA A 170 -16.92 -2.32 4.87
CA ALA A 170 -17.96 -3.33 4.73
C ALA A 170 -17.88 -4.37 5.86
N LEU A 171 -16.67 -4.86 6.15
CA LEU A 171 -16.38 -5.78 7.24
C LEU A 171 -16.84 -5.22 8.58
N GLN A 172 -16.39 -4.02 8.91
CA GLN A 172 -16.67 -3.42 10.21
C GLN A 172 -18.16 -3.12 10.37
N LEU A 173 -18.83 -2.65 9.31
CA LEU A 173 -20.27 -2.46 9.33
C LEU A 173 -21.00 -3.80 9.50
N CYS A 174 -20.58 -4.85 8.79
CA CYS A 174 -21.12 -6.20 8.94
C CYS A 174 -21.04 -6.67 10.41
N ILE A 175 -19.88 -6.53 11.04
CA ILE A 175 -19.68 -6.90 12.45
C ILE A 175 -20.57 -6.03 13.37
N SER A 176 -20.60 -4.73 13.13
CA SER A 176 -21.35 -3.78 13.98
C SER A 176 -22.87 -3.97 13.86
N VAL A 177 -23.36 -4.46 12.72
CA VAL A 177 -24.76 -4.86 12.56
C VAL A 177 -25.03 -6.21 13.21
N ALA A 178 -24.08 -7.15 13.17
CA ALA A 178 -24.23 -8.48 13.75
C ALA A 178 -24.33 -8.46 15.29
N PHE A 179 -23.60 -7.54 15.95
CA PHE A 179 -23.56 -7.42 17.39
C PHE A 179 -24.35 -6.18 17.87
N PRO A 180 -25.43 -6.35 18.66
CA PRO A 180 -26.16 -5.21 19.23
C PRO A 180 -25.33 -4.37 20.22
N GLY A 181 -24.36 -5.01 20.86
CA GLY A 181 -23.46 -4.38 21.82
C GLY A 181 -22.26 -3.68 21.15
N PHE A 182 -21.99 -2.45 21.58
CA PHE A 182 -20.85 -1.66 21.09
C PHE A 182 -19.49 -2.32 21.35
N ILE A 183 -19.32 -2.92 22.53
CA ILE A 183 -18.03 -3.44 23.01
C ILE A 183 -17.50 -4.53 22.07
N TRP A 184 -18.33 -5.52 21.71
CA TRP A 184 -17.90 -6.65 20.88
C TRP A 184 -17.47 -6.24 19.48
N ALA A 185 -18.28 -5.40 18.81
CA ALA A 185 -17.93 -4.91 17.47
C ALA A 185 -16.67 -4.02 17.49
N PHE A 186 -16.49 -3.25 18.55
CA PHE A 186 -15.28 -2.44 18.75
C PHE A 186 -14.04 -3.33 18.94
N LEU A 187 -14.11 -4.29 19.87
CA LEU A 187 -12.99 -5.20 20.18
C LEU A 187 -12.51 -5.97 18.95
N ILE A 188 -13.41 -6.47 18.11
CA ILE A 188 -13.03 -7.17 16.87
C ILE A 188 -12.29 -6.22 15.91
N GLY A 189 -12.72 -4.96 15.81
CA GLY A 189 -12.03 -3.94 15.03
C GLY A 189 -10.63 -3.63 15.58
N ILE A 190 -10.48 -3.55 16.90
CA ILE A 190 -9.19 -3.37 17.57
C ILE A 190 -8.26 -4.57 17.36
N LEU A 191 -8.77 -5.80 17.37
CA LEU A 191 -7.98 -6.98 16.99
C LEU A 191 -7.43 -6.83 15.56
N GLY A 192 -8.19 -6.22 14.65
CA GLY A 192 -7.69 -5.86 13.32
C GLY A 192 -6.47 -4.94 13.33
N LEU A 193 -6.45 -3.94 14.22
CA LEU A 193 -5.27 -3.08 14.44
C LEU A 193 -4.07 -3.88 14.97
N ILE A 194 -4.31 -4.78 15.92
CA ILE A 194 -3.26 -5.63 16.50
C ILE A 194 -2.66 -6.54 15.42
N VAL A 195 -3.47 -7.13 14.54
CA VAL A 195 -2.97 -7.93 13.41
C VAL A 195 -2.10 -7.09 12.46
N ASN A 196 -2.49 -5.85 12.18
CA ASN A 196 -1.69 -4.94 11.37
C ASN A 196 -0.33 -4.61 12.02
N MET A 197 -0.31 -4.40 13.33
CA MET A 197 0.94 -4.17 14.07
C MET A 197 1.80 -5.43 14.15
N PHE A 198 1.20 -6.60 14.34
CA PHE A 198 1.92 -7.86 14.31
C PHE A 198 2.56 -8.10 12.94
N SER A 199 1.85 -7.84 11.84
CA SER A 199 2.42 -7.87 10.49
C SER A 199 3.56 -6.90 10.28
N LEU A 200 3.46 -5.71 10.86
CA LEU A 200 4.52 -4.70 10.80
C LEU A 200 5.80 -5.19 11.47
N VAL A 201 5.68 -5.79 12.66
CA VAL A 201 6.81 -6.32 13.43
C VAL A 201 7.42 -7.55 12.74
N GLN A 202 6.58 -8.51 12.34
CA GLN A 202 7.03 -9.75 11.69
C GLN A 202 7.42 -9.57 10.21
N LYS A 203 7.22 -8.38 9.65
CA LYS A 203 7.39 -8.06 8.21
C LYS A 203 6.60 -8.99 7.27
N GLN A 204 5.58 -9.69 7.78
CA GLN A 204 4.79 -10.68 7.05
C GLN A 204 3.37 -10.19 6.81
N ALA A 205 2.89 -10.35 5.57
CA ALA A 205 1.50 -10.08 5.23
C ALA A 205 0.62 -11.33 5.48
N PHE A 206 -0.62 -11.11 5.92
CA PHE A 206 -1.65 -12.12 6.11
C PHE A 206 -2.84 -11.84 5.19
N PRO A 207 -2.79 -12.22 3.89
CA PRO A 207 -3.82 -11.88 2.92
C PRO A 207 -5.22 -12.42 3.25
N TYR A 208 -5.28 -13.50 4.03
CA TYR A 208 -6.52 -14.10 4.51
C TYR A 208 -7.21 -13.28 5.61
N CYS A 209 -6.50 -12.39 6.29
CA CYS A 209 -7.08 -11.49 7.28
C CYS A 209 -7.60 -10.22 6.60
N PRO A 210 -8.92 -9.96 6.61
CA PRO A 210 -9.49 -8.80 5.93
C PRO A 210 -9.01 -7.44 6.45
N TYR A 211 -8.50 -7.36 7.69
CA TYR A 211 -7.93 -6.14 8.23
C TYR A 211 -6.51 -5.86 7.72
N ASN A 212 -5.81 -6.90 7.23
CA ASN A 212 -4.39 -6.83 6.93
C ASN A 212 -4.05 -6.16 5.61
N TYR A 213 -5.00 -5.96 4.70
CA TYR A 213 -4.68 -5.32 3.43
C TYR A 213 -4.25 -3.86 3.59
N LEU A 214 -4.60 -3.16 4.69
CA LEU A 214 -4.07 -1.81 4.97
C LEU A 214 -2.57 -1.86 5.26
N TYR A 215 -2.06 -2.96 5.82
CA TYR A 215 -0.63 -3.22 5.92
C TYR A 215 0.01 -3.46 4.56
N ILE A 216 -0.63 -4.26 3.72
CA ILE A 216 -0.16 -4.50 2.34
C ILE A 216 -0.10 -3.19 1.55
N LEU A 217 -1.13 -2.34 1.69
CA LEU A 217 -1.17 -0.99 1.10
C LEU A 217 0.00 -0.14 1.61
N GLY A 218 0.21 -0.11 2.93
CA GLY A 218 1.28 0.67 3.59
C GLY A 218 2.70 0.19 3.28
N LYS A 219 2.90 -1.04 2.77
CA LYS A 219 4.21 -1.52 2.29
C LYS A 219 4.66 -0.82 1.00
N SER A 220 3.73 -0.25 0.25
CA SER A 220 4.02 0.45 -1.00
C SER A 220 3.37 1.83 -0.98
N PRO A 221 3.90 2.77 -0.17
CA PRO A 221 3.28 4.07 0.06
C PRO A 221 3.32 4.96 -1.19
N ASN A 222 4.41 4.91 -1.96
CA ASN A 222 4.51 5.67 -3.21
C ASN A 222 3.94 4.86 -4.38
N ILE A 223 3.07 5.48 -5.18
CA ILE A 223 2.53 4.82 -6.38
C ILE A 223 3.54 4.77 -7.55
N ARG A 224 4.60 5.58 -7.54
CA ARG A 224 5.66 5.55 -8.57
C ARG A 224 6.48 4.27 -8.53
N SER A 225 6.54 3.59 -7.38
CA SER A 225 7.19 2.28 -7.24
C SER A 225 6.29 1.11 -7.65
N LEU A 226 5.05 1.38 -8.09
CA LEU A 226 4.12 0.33 -8.51
C LEU A 226 4.10 0.22 -10.03
N SER A 227 4.29 -0.99 -10.52
CA SER A 227 4.18 -1.31 -11.94
C SER A 227 2.75 -1.24 -12.49
N GLN A 228 1.75 -1.24 -11.60
CA GLN A 228 0.34 -1.12 -11.94
C GLN A 228 -0.35 -0.13 -11.01
N PHE A 229 -1.28 0.67 -11.57
CA PHE A 229 -2.06 1.64 -10.80
C PHE A 229 -2.87 0.99 -9.67
N ILE A 230 -3.55 -0.11 -9.99
CA ILE A 230 -4.30 -0.94 -9.02
C ILE A 230 -3.41 -2.14 -8.69
N SER A 231 -2.98 -2.21 -7.44
CA SER A 231 -2.12 -3.25 -6.90
C SER A 231 -2.94 -4.33 -6.20
N TYR A 232 -2.24 -5.34 -5.67
CA TYR A 232 -2.85 -6.46 -4.97
C TYR A 232 -3.73 -6.04 -3.78
N SER A 233 -3.35 -4.99 -3.03
CA SER A 233 -4.12 -4.49 -1.88
C SER A 233 -5.52 -4.00 -2.28
N GLU A 234 -5.65 -3.33 -3.41
CA GLU A 234 -6.93 -2.78 -3.87
C GLU A 234 -7.86 -3.88 -4.38
N TYR A 235 -7.34 -4.86 -5.13
CA TYR A 235 -8.13 -6.04 -5.53
C TYR A 235 -8.64 -6.82 -4.32
N LEU A 236 -7.78 -7.02 -3.31
CA LEU A 236 -8.15 -7.70 -2.08
C LEU A 236 -9.21 -6.92 -1.29
N SER A 237 -9.10 -5.58 -1.25
CA SER A 237 -10.11 -4.73 -0.60
C SER A 237 -11.48 -4.82 -1.30
N ILE A 238 -11.52 -4.76 -2.64
CA ILE A 238 -12.78 -4.91 -3.41
C ILE A 238 -13.39 -6.28 -3.16
N PHE A 239 -12.57 -7.33 -3.17
CA PHE A 239 -13.00 -8.70 -2.89
C PHE A 239 -13.66 -8.81 -1.50
N TRP A 240 -13.00 -8.32 -0.45
CA TRP A 240 -13.56 -8.31 0.90
C TRP A 240 -14.78 -7.40 1.03
N ALA A 241 -14.83 -6.28 0.30
CA ALA A 241 -15.98 -5.38 0.30
C ALA A 241 -17.23 -6.11 -0.18
N ILE A 242 -17.14 -6.81 -1.32
CA ILE A 242 -18.25 -7.58 -1.89
C ILE A 242 -18.71 -8.67 -0.90
N ILE A 243 -17.77 -9.41 -0.31
CA ILE A 243 -18.08 -10.48 0.64
C ILE A 243 -18.82 -9.95 1.85
N PHE A 244 -18.23 -8.99 2.57
CA PHE A 244 -18.78 -8.54 3.84
C PHE A 244 -20.02 -7.68 3.65
N PHE A 245 -20.16 -7.01 2.52
CA PHE A 245 -21.40 -6.33 2.17
C PHE A 245 -22.55 -7.33 1.96
N ILE A 246 -22.31 -8.42 1.23
CA ILE A 246 -23.31 -9.48 1.01
C ILE A 246 -23.65 -10.17 2.33
N ILE A 247 -22.65 -10.62 3.09
CA ILE A 247 -22.84 -11.29 4.38
C ILE A 247 -23.59 -10.38 5.35
N GLY A 248 -23.16 -9.12 5.49
CA GLY A 248 -23.78 -8.15 6.39
C GLY A 248 -25.23 -7.83 6.01
N TYR A 249 -25.54 -7.72 4.72
CA TYR A 249 -26.91 -7.54 4.24
C TYR A 249 -27.81 -8.75 4.57
N PHE A 250 -27.35 -9.97 4.28
CA PHE A 250 -28.14 -11.18 4.58
C PHE A 250 -28.32 -11.38 6.08
N TRP A 251 -27.30 -11.08 6.88
CA TRP A 251 -27.39 -11.08 8.33
C TRP A 251 -28.44 -10.08 8.82
N TYR A 252 -28.38 -8.83 8.35
CA TYR A 252 -29.35 -7.79 8.67
C TYR A 252 -30.79 -8.24 8.33
N ARG A 253 -30.98 -8.82 7.13
CA ARG A 253 -32.28 -9.30 6.66
C ARG A 253 -32.82 -10.44 7.52
N GLY A 254 -31.95 -11.40 7.88
CA GLY A 254 -32.31 -12.59 8.65
C GLY A 254 -32.40 -12.37 10.16
N LYS A 255 -31.88 -11.25 10.69
CA LYS A 255 -31.74 -10.91 12.12
C LYS A 255 -30.83 -11.84 12.95
N SER A 256 -30.58 -13.05 12.48
CA SER A 256 -29.69 -14.04 13.09
C SER A 256 -28.98 -14.85 12.01
N PHE A 257 -27.78 -15.34 12.32
CA PHE A 257 -26.98 -16.19 11.42
C PHE A 257 -27.76 -17.41 10.92
N LYS A 258 -28.41 -18.14 11.83
CA LYS A 258 -29.16 -19.36 11.48
C LYS A 258 -30.29 -19.04 10.50
N THR A 259 -31.02 -17.95 10.73
CA THR A 259 -32.14 -17.54 9.87
C THR A 259 -31.67 -16.97 8.52
N ALA A 260 -30.50 -16.32 8.50
CA ALA A 260 -29.92 -15.73 7.31
C ALA A 260 -29.37 -16.77 6.34
N PHE A 261 -28.69 -17.81 6.86
CA PHE A 261 -27.89 -18.73 6.04
C PHE A 261 -28.35 -20.20 6.12
N LEU A 262 -29.05 -20.59 7.18
CA LEU A 262 -29.31 -22.01 7.51
C LEU A 262 -30.81 -22.36 7.71
N LYS A 263 -31.76 -21.47 7.37
CA LYS A 263 -33.18 -21.70 7.69
C LYS A 263 -33.77 -22.88 6.93
N ASN A 264 -33.54 -22.93 5.61
CA ASN A 264 -34.16 -23.88 4.69
C ASN A 264 -33.11 -24.51 3.76
N LYS A 265 -33.40 -25.70 3.19
CA LYS A 265 -32.51 -26.40 2.23
C LYS A 265 -32.01 -25.48 1.11
N LYS A 266 -32.90 -24.66 0.52
CA LYS A 266 -32.52 -23.68 -0.52
C LYS A 266 -31.45 -22.68 -0.05
N GLN A 267 -31.58 -22.15 1.18
CA GLN A 267 -30.60 -21.20 1.72
C GLN A 267 -29.27 -21.87 2.04
N ILE A 268 -29.30 -23.12 2.52
CA ILE A 268 -28.10 -23.91 2.75
C ILE A 268 -27.36 -24.11 1.42
N THR A 269 -28.06 -24.56 0.37
CA THR A 269 -27.47 -24.73 -0.97
C THR A 269 -26.87 -23.43 -1.51
N VAL A 270 -27.58 -22.31 -1.39
CA VAL A 270 -27.06 -20.99 -1.83
C VAL A 270 -25.84 -20.57 -1.01
N SER A 271 -25.86 -20.77 0.31
CA SER A 271 -24.74 -20.42 1.19
C SER A 271 -23.51 -21.28 0.91
N THR A 272 -23.69 -22.59 0.68
CA THR A 272 -22.61 -23.50 0.28
C THR A 272 -22.03 -23.11 -1.08
N ALA A 273 -22.88 -22.84 -2.08
CA ALA A 273 -22.43 -22.37 -3.40
C ALA A 273 -21.68 -21.04 -3.28
N PHE A 274 -22.15 -20.11 -2.45
CA PHE A 274 -21.47 -18.85 -2.20
C PHE A 274 -20.07 -19.07 -1.60
N ILE A 275 -19.94 -19.90 -0.56
CA ILE A 275 -18.63 -20.23 0.04
C ILE A 275 -17.68 -20.86 -0.99
N LEU A 276 -18.16 -21.77 -1.84
CA LEU A 276 -17.36 -22.38 -2.89
C LEU A 276 -16.87 -21.34 -3.92
N ILE A 277 -17.75 -20.44 -4.35
CA ILE A 277 -17.40 -19.35 -5.28
C ILE A 277 -16.37 -18.41 -4.62
N LEU A 278 -16.54 -18.08 -3.34
CA LEU A 278 -15.61 -17.24 -2.60
C LEU A 278 -14.23 -17.91 -2.49
N ALA A 279 -14.17 -19.18 -2.12
CA ALA A 279 -12.92 -19.93 -2.02
C ALA A 279 -12.23 -20.03 -3.38
N ALA A 280 -12.96 -20.32 -4.45
CA ALA A 280 -12.42 -20.37 -5.81
C ALA A 280 -11.88 -18.99 -6.26
N THR A 281 -12.65 -17.93 -6.03
CA THR A 281 -12.24 -16.55 -6.40
C THR A 281 -11.03 -16.11 -5.58
N PHE A 282 -10.99 -16.40 -4.28
CA PHE A 282 -9.87 -16.09 -3.41
C PHE A 282 -8.61 -16.85 -3.82
N TYR A 283 -8.75 -18.13 -4.18
CA TYR A 283 -7.65 -18.94 -4.69
C TYR A 283 -7.09 -18.37 -6.00
N ILE A 284 -7.96 -17.95 -6.93
CA ILE A 284 -7.54 -17.28 -8.17
C ILE A 284 -6.83 -15.95 -7.86
N LEU A 285 -7.35 -15.16 -6.91
CA LEU A 285 -6.79 -13.86 -6.54
C LEU A 285 -5.42 -13.99 -5.86
N GLN A 286 -5.21 -15.06 -5.07
CA GLN A 286 -3.92 -15.35 -4.45
C GLN A 286 -2.87 -15.89 -5.41
N LYS A 287 -3.26 -16.43 -6.58
CA LYS A 287 -2.27 -16.89 -7.55
C LYS A 287 -1.43 -15.71 -7.99
N PRO A 288 -0.10 -15.74 -7.77
CA PRO A 288 0.77 -14.69 -8.27
C PRO A 288 0.62 -14.65 -9.79
N LYS A 289 0.56 -13.45 -10.36
CA LYS A 289 0.61 -13.30 -11.81
C LYS A 289 2.04 -13.69 -12.23
N PRO A 290 2.22 -14.82 -12.94
CA PRO A 290 3.55 -15.21 -13.36
C PRO A 290 4.07 -14.17 -14.36
N TYR A 291 5.40 -14.05 -14.40
CA TYR A 291 6.07 -13.32 -15.45
C TYR A 291 5.58 -13.80 -16.83
N LYS A 292 5.28 -12.87 -17.72
CA LYS A 292 4.98 -13.14 -19.13
C LYS A 292 6.00 -12.41 -19.99
N SER A 293 6.79 -13.19 -20.72
CA SER A 293 7.69 -12.67 -21.74
C SER A 293 6.88 -12.04 -22.88
N GLU A 294 7.17 -10.79 -23.21
CA GLU A 294 6.46 -10.05 -24.27
C GLU A 294 7.11 -10.19 -25.65
N GLY A 295 7.98 -11.20 -25.83
CA GLY A 295 8.61 -11.53 -27.12
C GLY A 295 10.12 -11.72 -27.03
N GLU A 296 10.78 -11.64 -28.19
CA GLU A 296 12.24 -11.71 -28.30
C GLU A 296 12.86 -10.33 -28.09
N GLY A 297 13.80 -10.25 -27.15
CA GLY A 297 14.53 -9.03 -26.87
C GLY A 297 14.19 -8.37 -25.54
N ILE A 298 14.88 -7.27 -25.25
CA ILE A 298 14.73 -6.49 -24.02
C ILE A 298 14.58 -5.02 -24.38
N VAL A 299 13.69 -4.33 -23.67
CA VAL A 299 13.50 -2.88 -23.78
C VAL A 299 13.79 -2.23 -22.44
N ILE A 300 14.79 -1.35 -22.39
CA ILE A 300 15.12 -0.52 -21.24
C ILE A 300 14.91 0.94 -21.64
N THR A 301 13.96 1.59 -21.01
CA THR A 301 13.67 3.00 -21.16
C THR A 301 13.81 3.71 -19.83
N GLY A 302 13.97 5.03 -19.86
CA GLY A 302 13.89 5.80 -18.64
C GLY A 302 14.19 7.27 -18.78
N LYS A 303 13.99 7.95 -17.65
CA LYS A 303 14.28 9.35 -17.43
C LYS A 303 15.32 9.49 -16.33
N LEU A 304 16.29 10.35 -16.56
CA LEU A 304 17.40 10.67 -15.70
C LEU A 304 17.32 12.15 -15.35
N ASN A 305 16.87 12.44 -14.14
CA ASN A 305 16.79 13.79 -13.58
C ASN A 305 18.05 14.04 -12.75
N THR A 306 18.99 14.79 -13.33
CA THR A 306 20.29 15.06 -12.70
C THR A 306 20.88 16.37 -13.21
N ASP A 307 21.66 17.02 -12.35
CA ASP A 307 22.49 18.17 -12.73
C ASP A 307 23.85 17.74 -13.30
N LEU A 308 24.16 16.44 -13.24
CA LEU A 308 25.40 15.87 -13.77
C LEU A 308 25.33 15.69 -15.28
N LYS A 309 26.45 15.95 -15.98
CA LYS A 309 26.58 15.61 -17.39
C LYS A 309 26.77 14.10 -17.54
N ILE A 310 25.72 13.41 -17.95
CA ILE A 310 25.70 11.97 -18.19
C ILE A 310 25.27 11.73 -19.65
N ASP A 311 26.23 11.37 -20.49
CA ASP A 311 26.00 11.26 -21.95
C ASP A 311 25.52 9.88 -22.39
N SER A 312 25.76 8.85 -21.57
CA SER A 312 25.37 7.49 -21.88
C SER A 312 25.10 6.68 -20.63
N VAL A 313 24.24 5.67 -20.79
CA VAL A 313 24.05 4.61 -19.82
C VAL A 313 24.53 3.30 -20.41
N LYS A 314 25.15 2.47 -19.56
CA LYS A 314 25.75 1.20 -19.94
C LYS A 314 25.12 0.08 -19.12
N ILE A 315 25.04 -1.10 -19.73
CA ILE A 315 24.51 -2.30 -19.09
C ILE A 315 25.62 -3.34 -19.08
N PHE A 316 25.92 -3.86 -17.90
CA PHE A 316 26.95 -4.88 -17.67
C PHE A 316 26.33 -6.10 -17.00
N SER A 317 26.89 -7.29 -17.24
CA SER A 317 26.64 -8.43 -16.35
C SER A 317 27.25 -8.14 -14.97
N LYS A 318 26.55 -8.49 -13.88
CA LYS A 318 27.01 -8.18 -12.53
C LYS A 318 28.32 -8.92 -12.19
N ASP A 319 28.40 -10.20 -12.53
CA ASP A 319 29.49 -11.07 -12.07
C ASP A 319 30.78 -10.90 -12.87
N PHE A 320 30.67 -10.71 -14.19
CA PHE A 320 31.82 -10.65 -15.09
C PHE A 320 32.09 -9.25 -15.63
N HIS A 321 31.28 -8.26 -15.24
CA HIS A 321 31.35 -6.89 -15.75
C HIS A 321 31.42 -6.83 -17.28
N LYS A 322 30.76 -7.79 -17.96
CA LYS A 322 30.77 -7.91 -19.42
C LYS A 322 29.76 -6.92 -19.99
N LYS A 323 30.21 -6.04 -20.89
CA LYS A 323 29.32 -5.06 -21.53
C LYS A 323 28.27 -5.77 -22.40
N ILE A 324 27.00 -5.53 -22.08
CA ILE A 324 25.84 -6.06 -22.80
C ILE A 324 25.30 -5.01 -23.78
N GLY A 325 25.23 -3.76 -23.35
CA GLY A 325 24.62 -2.69 -24.14
C GLY A 325 25.00 -1.31 -23.65
N SER A 326 24.66 -0.31 -24.46
CA SER A 326 24.74 1.10 -24.07
C SER A 326 23.73 1.93 -24.86
N ALA A 327 23.13 2.92 -24.23
CA ALA A 327 22.28 3.91 -24.86
C ALA A 327 22.80 5.33 -24.56
N ALA A 328 22.69 6.21 -25.55
CA ALA A 328 22.94 7.63 -25.34
C ALA A 328 21.79 8.26 -24.56
N VAL A 329 22.11 9.16 -23.63
CA VAL A 329 21.12 9.98 -22.92
C VAL A 329 20.93 11.26 -23.71
N LYS A 330 19.72 11.53 -24.18
CA LYS A 330 19.36 12.77 -24.88
C LYS A 330 18.28 13.49 -24.10
N ASN A 331 18.55 14.71 -23.66
CA ASN A 331 17.64 15.52 -22.83
C ASN A 331 17.14 14.76 -21.58
N GLY A 332 18.03 14.02 -20.91
CA GLY A 332 17.68 13.23 -19.74
C GLY A 332 16.83 11.99 -20.03
N ILE A 333 16.60 11.63 -21.29
CA ILE A 333 15.85 10.42 -21.68
C ILE A 333 16.80 9.43 -22.33
N PHE A 334 16.64 8.14 -22.00
CA PHE A 334 17.35 7.05 -22.66
C PHE A 334 16.40 5.95 -23.08
N SER A 335 16.78 5.26 -24.16
CA SER A 335 16.09 4.08 -24.66
C SER A 335 17.12 3.14 -25.24
N TRP A 336 17.13 1.90 -24.76
CA TRP A 336 17.95 0.80 -25.25
C TRP A 336 17.03 -0.37 -25.56
N GLU A 337 17.19 -0.93 -26.76
CA GLU A 337 16.46 -2.12 -27.18
C GLU A 337 17.45 -3.09 -27.83
N THR A 338 17.31 -4.37 -27.52
CA THR A 338 18.08 -5.44 -28.17
C THR A 338 17.18 -6.61 -28.49
N LYS A 339 17.42 -7.26 -29.63
CA LYS A 339 16.79 -8.54 -30.00
C LYS A 339 17.68 -9.75 -29.70
N GLN A 340 18.91 -9.50 -29.23
CA GLN A 340 19.83 -10.59 -28.88
C GLN A 340 19.29 -11.35 -27.67
N GLN A 341 19.40 -12.67 -27.72
CA GLN A 341 19.03 -13.50 -26.58
C GLN A 341 20.04 -13.30 -25.46
N ILE A 342 19.57 -12.74 -24.35
CA ILE A 342 20.34 -12.49 -23.15
C ILE A 342 19.87 -13.46 -22.05
N PRO A 343 20.79 -14.17 -21.39
CA PRO A 343 20.43 -15.10 -20.33
C PRO A 343 19.80 -14.36 -19.16
N PHE A 344 18.88 -15.02 -18.47
CA PHE A 344 18.30 -14.47 -17.25
C PHE A 344 19.37 -14.45 -16.15
N ASP A 345 19.73 -13.25 -15.69
CA ASP A 345 20.79 -13.04 -14.70
C ASP A 345 20.67 -11.66 -14.01
N LEU A 346 21.57 -11.38 -13.07
CA LEU A 346 21.79 -10.06 -12.49
C LEU A 346 22.66 -9.19 -13.39
N TYR A 347 22.17 -7.99 -13.65
CA TYR A 347 22.85 -6.98 -14.46
C TYR A 347 22.97 -5.67 -13.67
N SER A 348 23.99 -4.90 -14.02
CA SER A 348 24.24 -3.58 -13.46
C SER A 348 24.01 -2.52 -14.54
N PHE A 349 23.11 -1.59 -14.22
CA PHE A 349 22.81 -0.40 -15.00
C PHE A 349 23.70 0.75 -14.51
N GLU A 350 24.71 1.11 -15.30
CA GLU A 350 25.77 2.03 -14.88
C GLU A 350 25.76 3.34 -15.67
N PHE A 351 25.74 4.45 -14.93
CA PHE A 351 25.73 5.81 -15.47
C PHE A 351 26.58 6.72 -14.57
N GLY A 352 27.54 7.42 -15.16
CA GLY A 352 28.51 8.22 -14.40
C GLY A 352 29.28 7.34 -13.39
N THR A 353 29.19 7.67 -12.10
CA THR A 353 29.77 6.90 -10.98
C THR A 353 28.75 6.03 -10.23
N LYS A 354 27.51 5.95 -10.74
CA LYS A 354 26.38 5.33 -10.07
C LYS A 354 25.97 4.03 -10.79
N LYS A 355 25.51 3.05 -10.02
CA LYS A 355 25.03 1.76 -10.54
C LYS A 355 23.70 1.35 -9.91
N ILE A 356 22.82 0.75 -10.71
CA ILE A 356 21.58 0.12 -10.25
C ILE A 356 21.61 -1.34 -10.68
N ASP A 357 21.61 -2.25 -9.73
CA ASP A 357 21.50 -3.67 -10.03
C ASP A 357 20.04 -4.06 -10.27
N PHE A 358 19.78 -4.87 -11.29
CA PHE A 358 18.44 -5.35 -11.63
C PHE A 358 18.53 -6.72 -12.31
N MET A 359 17.53 -7.57 -12.08
CA MET A 359 17.44 -8.87 -12.77
C MET A 359 16.85 -8.67 -14.17
N MET A 360 17.45 -9.24 -15.20
CA MET A 360 17.02 -9.07 -16.57
C MET A 360 17.15 -10.38 -17.35
N GLY A 361 16.23 -10.62 -18.27
CA GLY A 361 16.26 -11.71 -19.24
C GLY A 361 15.37 -11.41 -20.44
N ASN A 362 15.27 -12.36 -21.37
CA ASN A 362 14.51 -12.16 -22.61
C ASN A 362 13.01 -11.88 -22.39
N GLY A 363 12.51 -10.89 -23.13
CA GLY A 363 11.13 -10.41 -23.11
C GLY A 363 10.83 -9.40 -22.02
N ASP A 364 11.85 -8.93 -21.30
CA ASP A 364 11.69 -7.98 -20.22
C ASP A 364 11.55 -6.55 -20.73
N ARG A 365 10.74 -5.77 -20.00
CA ARG A 365 10.59 -4.33 -20.19
C ARG A 365 10.88 -3.60 -18.89
N PHE A 366 11.69 -2.57 -18.97
CA PHE A 366 12.05 -1.72 -17.85
C PHE A 366 11.82 -0.25 -18.20
N ASP A 367 11.18 0.47 -17.29
CA ASP A 367 11.06 1.92 -17.32
C ASP A 367 11.59 2.48 -16.00
N PHE A 368 12.73 3.17 -16.08
CA PHE A 368 13.43 3.74 -14.94
C PHE A 368 13.15 5.24 -14.84
N ASN A 369 12.79 5.70 -13.64
CA ASN A 369 12.77 7.12 -13.31
C ASN A 369 13.80 7.38 -12.21
N ILE A 370 14.94 7.94 -12.59
CA ILE A 370 16.13 8.06 -11.76
C ILE A 370 16.35 9.54 -11.40
N TYR A 371 16.52 9.80 -10.11
CA TYR A 371 16.93 11.08 -9.55
C TYR A 371 18.31 10.90 -8.96
N CYS A 372 19.30 11.64 -9.44
CA CYS A 372 20.66 11.53 -8.89
C CYS A 372 21.39 12.87 -8.89
N ASN A 373 22.27 13.03 -7.91
CA ASN A 373 23.29 14.06 -7.86
C ASN A 373 24.66 13.39 -7.64
N ALA A 374 25.70 14.16 -7.33
CA ALA A 374 27.04 13.62 -7.10
C ALA A 374 27.08 12.56 -5.97
N VAL A 375 26.24 12.72 -4.94
CA VAL A 375 26.31 11.95 -3.69
C VAL A 375 25.19 10.90 -3.60
N LYS A 376 23.93 11.31 -3.71
CA LYS A 376 22.74 10.48 -3.54
C LYS A 376 22.12 10.07 -4.87
N MET A 377 21.38 8.95 -4.83
CA MET A 377 20.59 8.44 -5.95
C MET A 377 19.32 7.79 -5.43
N GLN A 378 18.20 8.06 -6.08
CA GLN A 378 16.91 7.42 -5.85
C GLN A 378 16.32 7.05 -7.21
N TYR A 379 15.70 5.87 -7.32
CA TYR A 379 15.07 5.45 -8.56
C TYR A 379 13.73 4.78 -8.31
N PHE A 380 12.86 4.86 -9.31
CA PHE A 380 11.62 4.12 -9.40
C PHE A 380 11.66 3.26 -10.66
N LEU A 381 11.26 2.00 -10.53
CA LEU A 381 11.30 1.03 -11.62
C LEU A 381 9.91 0.47 -11.87
N THR A 382 9.44 0.60 -13.10
CA THR A 382 8.27 -0.12 -13.61
C THR A 382 8.74 -1.24 -14.52
N THR A 383 8.31 -2.47 -14.25
CA THR A 383 8.75 -3.64 -15.02
C THR A 383 7.73 -4.77 -15.04
N ASN A 384 7.72 -5.56 -16.12
CA ASN A 384 6.97 -6.82 -16.19
C ASN A 384 7.59 -7.93 -15.31
N ARG A 385 8.79 -7.73 -14.76
CA ARG A 385 9.51 -8.65 -13.86
C ARG A 385 9.56 -8.14 -12.41
N SER A 386 8.45 -7.62 -11.90
CA SER A 386 8.41 -6.95 -10.59
C SER A 386 8.66 -7.88 -9.40
N ALA A 387 8.32 -9.17 -9.51
CA ALA A 387 8.43 -10.12 -8.41
C ALA A 387 9.90 -10.44 -8.10
N GLU A 388 10.69 -10.67 -9.15
CA GLU A 388 12.10 -11.00 -9.06
C GLU A 388 12.92 -9.78 -8.61
N GLN A 389 12.56 -8.56 -9.05
CA GLN A 389 13.18 -7.34 -8.49
C GLN A 389 12.91 -7.20 -6.99
N ASN A 390 11.70 -7.53 -6.53
CA ASN A 390 11.36 -7.47 -5.11
C ASN A 390 12.04 -8.58 -4.30
N HIS A 391 12.23 -9.77 -4.90
CA HIS A 391 12.94 -10.88 -4.28
C HIS A 391 14.41 -10.56 -4.09
N LYS A 392 15.07 -9.98 -5.11
CA LYS A 392 16.43 -9.46 -5.04
C LYS A 392 16.64 -8.53 -3.84
N ASN A 393 15.66 -7.68 -3.55
CA ASN A 393 15.72 -6.70 -2.46
C ASN A 393 15.39 -7.29 -1.07
N GLN A 394 14.96 -8.56 -0.98
CA GLN A 394 14.57 -9.22 0.27
C GLN A 394 15.55 -10.29 0.72
N GLU A 395 16.44 -10.76 -0.15
CA GLU A 395 17.49 -11.69 0.26
C GLU A 395 18.60 -10.93 0.98
N ASP A 396 18.86 -11.33 2.23
CA ASP A 396 20.24 -11.48 2.69
C ASP A 396 20.88 -12.44 1.67
N GLY A 397 21.51 -11.85 0.64
CA GLY A 397 22.09 -12.61 -0.46
C GLY A 397 22.99 -13.72 0.07
N PHE A 398 23.20 -14.75 -0.75
CA PHE A 398 24.22 -15.75 -0.45
C PHE A 398 25.53 -15.03 -0.06
N GLY A 399 26.03 -15.29 1.15
CA GLY A 399 27.24 -14.61 1.60
C GLY A 399 27.04 -13.21 2.18
N PHE A 400 25.84 -12.78 2.60
CA PHE A 400 25.58 -11.41 3.06
C PHE A 400 26.41 -11.03 4.29
N GLU A 401 26.48 -11.89 5.31
CA GLU A 401 27.25 -11.59 6.53
C GLU A 401 28.74 -11.45 6.21
N PHE A 402 29.25 -12.29 5.31
CA PHE A 402 30.63 -12.24 4.84
C PHE A 402 30.92 -11.04 3.93
N THR A 403 30.03 -10.75 2.98
CA THR A 403 30.16 -9.60 2.07
C THR A 403 30.10 -8.29 2.85
N TYR A 404 29.19 -8.20 3.83
CA TYR A 404 29.11 -7.06 4.73
C TYR A 404 30.39 -6.88 5.56
N ALA A 405 31.01 -7.97 6.01
CA ALA A 405 32.29 -7.90 6.72
C ALA A 405 33.44 -7.44 5.80
N ILE A 406 33.46 -7.85 4.53
CA ILE A 406 34.44 -7.36 3.54
C ILE A 406 34.24 -5.86 3.29
N ASP A 407 33.01 -5.43 3.04
CA ASP A 407 32.69 -4.03 2.70
C ASP A 407 32.99 -3.07 3.86
N GLU A 408 32.73 -3.48 5.11
CA GLU A 408 33.03 -2.72 6.32
C GLU A 408 34.47 -2.94 6.82
N GLN A 409 35.31 -3.69 6.09
CA GLN A 409 36.67 -4.05 6.47
C GLN A 409 36.77 -4.67 7.89
N LYS A 410 35.72 -5.38 8.31
CA LYS A 410 35.68 -6.07 9.60
C LYS A 410 36.61 -7.27 9.59
N TYR A 411 37.28 -7.48 10.71
CA TYR A 411 38.18 -8.61 10.95
C TYR A 411 39.47 -8.63 10.11
N ASN A 412 39.87 -7.49 9.51
CA ASN A 412 41.17 -7.37 8.84
C ASN A 412 42.35 -7.70 9.77
N ASP A 413 42.21 -7.47 11.08
CA ASP A 413 43.24 -7.74 12.09
C ASP A 413 43.13 -9.14 12.71
N ASP A 414 42.09 -9.91 12.40
CA ASP A 414 41.84 -11.25 12.95
C ASP A 414 41.46 -12.24 11.82
N PRO A 415 42.48 -12.79 11.12
CA PRO A 415 42.27 -13.70 10.00
C PRO A 415 41.44 -14.93 10.39
N LYS A 416 41.54 -15.39 11.64
CA LYS A 416 40.83 -16.59 12.09
C LYS A 416 39.32 -16.35 12.13
N LYS A 417 38.88 -15.21 12.70
CA LYS A 417 37.47 -14.82 12.68
C LYS A 417 36.94 -14.54 11.28
N PHE A 418 37.77 -13.99 10.40
CA PHE A 418 37.40 -13.78 9.00
C PHE A 418 37.04 -15.10 8.29
N TYR A 419 37.90 -16.13 8.42
CA TYR A 419 37.62 -17.44 7.82
C TYR A 419 36.49 -18.21 8.52
N GLU A 420 36.36 -18.09 9.84
CA GLU A 420 35.21 -18.67 10.58
C GLU A 420 33.88 -18.06 10.10
N LEU A 421 33.83 -16.74 9.87
CA LEU A 421 32.66 -16.07 9.31
C LEU A 421 32.38 -16.53 7.88
N ALA A 422 33.41 -16.60 7.02
CA ALA A 422 33.28 -17.07 5.64
C ALA A 422 32.71 -18.50 5.57
N GLN A 423 33.24 -19.40 6.41
CA GLN A 423 32.80 -20.78 6.48
C GLN A 423 31.38 -20.89 7.05
N SER A 424 31.06 -20.18 8.13
CA SER A 424 29.72 -20.20 8.72
C SER A 424 28.67 -19.67 7.75
N ASP A 425 28.97 -18.60 7.03
CA ASP A 425 28.06 -18.01 6.04
C ASP A 425 27.90 -18.93 4.83
N TRP A 426 28.96 -19.61 4.39
CA TRP A 426 28.89 -20.65 3.37
C TRP A 426 28.00 -21.82 3.79
N GLU A 427 28.23 -22.40 4.97
CA GLU A 427 27.45 -23.53 5.51
C GLU A 427 25.98 -23.18 5.68
N LYS A 428 25.65 -21.97 6.16
CA LYS A 428 24.26 -21.50 6.30
C LYS A 428 23.52 -21.35 4.97
N ASN A 429 24.24 -21.05 3.89
CA ASN A 429 23.64 -20.71 2.60
C ASN A 429 23.80 -21.82 1.55
N ILE A 430 24.60 -22.85 1.78
CA ILE A 430 24.82 -23.94 0.80
C ILE A 430 23.52 -24.68 0.45
N ASP A 431 22.61 -24.83 1.42
CA ASP A 431 21.29 -25.43 1.22
C ASP A 431 20.38 -24.61 0.29
N ARG A 432 20.71 -23.33 0.05
CA ARG A 432 19.98 -22.47 -0.90
C ARG A 432 20.42 -22.66 -2.35
N LEU A 433 21.53 -23.36 -2.60
CA LEU A 433 22.07 -23.63 -3.94
C LEU A 433 21.58 -24.97 -4.53
N THR A 434 20.99 -25.83 -3.70
CA THR A 434 20.33 -27.10 -4.06
C THR A 434 18.82 -26.94 -4.10
#